data_AF-A0A9W5Y8G6-F1
#
_entry.id   AF-A0A9W5Y8G6-F1
#
_cell.length_a   1.000
_cell.length_b   1.000
_cell.length_c   1.000
_cell.angle_alpha   90.00
_cell.angle_beta   90.00
_cell.angle_gamma   90.00
#
_symmetry.space_group_name_H-M   'P 1'
#
loop_
_entity.id
_entity.type
_entity.pdbx_description
1 polymer ?
#
loop_
_entity_poly.entity_id
_entity_poly.type
_entity_poly.pdbx_seq_one_letter_code
_entity_poly.pdbx_strand_id
1 'polypeptide(L)'
;MYSWKAGNEKSCTDIIEKAAMLYEEIITNCNDKQLVEISLYSLASVYSSLGRDDKAIEMLNRIPNKQCDPNDILASIYIKHKKYDEARKLLQGKLFKDINEITLVCISLGNIYQKEKNYDIAEKYFKLSLDMRNLFTADNNETVFLLIEYLQLAQLYVEIGKNHKVIEMLNRLIESYRKYNQENIDQFNQLWCFNELEQSEYPIKANLYENLYFILNDRKFNAINKDKEFIKIIDEIEQLKGE
;
A
#
# COMPACT_ATOMS: atom_id res chain seq x y z
N MET A 1 -34.75 27.99 -31.93
CA MET A 1 -34.11 26.67 -32.10
C MET A 1 -33.02 26.79 -33.15
N TYR A 2 -31.79 27.24 -32.81
CA TYR A 2 -30.60 27.08 -33.65
C TYR A 2 -29.30 27.19 -32.83
N SER A 3 -28.64 26.02 -32.67
CA SER A 3 -27.20 25.76 -32.65
C SER A 3 -26.25 26.64 -31.81
N TRP A 4 -26.08 26.30 -30.53
CA TRP A 4 -24.98 26.77 -29.67
C TRP A 4 -24.06 25.62 -29.19
N LYS A 5 -23.86 24.59 -30.02
CA LYS A 5 -23.06 23.40 -29.66
C LYS A 5 -21.93 22.99 -30.62
N ALA A 6 -21.71 23.68 -31.73
CA ALA A 6 -20.73 23.26 -32.74
C ALA A 6 -19.47 24.17 -32.88
N GLY A 7 -19.42 25.33 -32.21
CA GLY A 7 -18.33 26.31 -32.38
C GLY A 7 -17.13 26.15 -31.43
N ASN A 8 -17.28 25.41 -30.32
CA ASN A 8 -16.26 25.35 -29.27
C ASN A 8 -15.28 24.19 -29.43
N GLU A 9 -15.65 23.09 -30.09
CA GLU A 9 -14.79 21.90 -30.19
C GLU A 9 -13.49 22.17 -30.97
N LYS A 10 -13.57 22.84 -32.12
CA LYS A 10 -12.37 23.19 -32.91
C LYS A 10 -11.40 24.08 -32.13
N SER A 11 -11.90 25.09 -31.43
CA SER A 11 -11.07 25.97 -30.61
C SER A 11 -10.47 25.25 -29.40
N CYS A 12 -11.20 24.32 -28.79
CA CYS A 12 -10.68 23.50 -27.69
C CYS A 12 -9.58 22.56 -28.16
N THR A 13 -9.76 21.87 -29.29
CA THR A 13 -8.73 21.00 -29.88
C THR A 13 -7.45 21.77 -30.21
N ASP A 14 -7.57 22.98 -30.78
CA ASP A 14 -6.40 23.83 -31.09
C ASP A 14 -5.62 24.25 -29.83
N ILE A 15 -6.31 24.49 -28.71
CA ILE A 15 -5.69 24.80 -27.42
C ILE A 15 -4.97 23.57 -26.86
N ILE A 16 -5.59 22.39 -26.95
CA ILE A 16 -5.03 21.12 -26.46
C ILE A 16 -3.79 20.72 -27.28
N GLU A 17 -3.80 20.91 -28.59
CA GLU A 17 -2.63 20.66 -29.46
C GLU A 17 -1.47 21.61 -29.14
N LYS A 18 -1.75 22.88 -28.88
CA LYS A 18 -0.72 23.83 -28.42
C LYS A 18 -0.12 23.42 -27.08
N ALA A 19 -0.95 22.92 -26.15
CA ALA A 19 -0.45 22.39 -24.89
C ALA A 19 0.46 21.17 -25.10
N ALA A 20 0.11 20.27 -26.03
CA ALA A 20 0.96 19.14 -26.39
C ALA A 20 2.34 19.58 -26.88
N MET A 21 2.39 20.57 -27.79
CA MET A 21 3.65 21.12 -28.32
C MET A 21 4.54 21.69 -27.21
N LEU A 22 3.96 22.43 -26.26
CA LEU A 22 4.71 23.01 -25.14
C LEU A 22 5.33 21.91 -24.25
N TYR A 23 4.60 20.84 -23.97
CA TYR A 23 5.15 19.72 -23.19
C TYR A 23 6.25 18.97 -23.96
N GLU A 24 6.11 18.77 -25.27
CA GLU A 24 7.16 18.17 -26.11
C GLU A 24 8.46 18.99 -26.11
N GLU A 25 8.33 20.32 -26.16
CA GLU A 25 9.45 21.25 -26.07
C GLU A 25 10.17 21.13 -24.73
N ILE A 26 9.43 21.07 -23.62
CA ILE A 26 10.00 20.88 -22.28
C ILE A 26 10.74 19.54 -22.20
N ILE A 27 10.15 18.45 -22.71
CA ILE A 27 10.75 17.11 -22.66
C ILE A 27 12.07 17.04 -23.45
N THR A 28 12.18 17.80 -24.54
CA THR A 28 13.35 17.77 -25.42
C THR A 28 14.46 18.73 -24.94
N ASN A 29 14.08 19.89 -24.40
CA ASN A 29 15.03 20.97 -24.12
C ASN A 29 15.36 21.12 -22.63
N CYS A 30 14.61 20.50 -21.72
CA CYS A 30 14.84 20.60 -20.28
C CYS A 30 15.68 19.44 -19.74
N ASN A 31 16.61 19.76 -18.84
CA ASN A 31 17.42 18.78 -18.11
C ASN A 31 16.91 18.50 -16.69
N ASP A 32 15.90 19.25 -16.23
CA ASP A 32 15.26 19.02 -14.94
C ASP A 32 14.38 17.76 -15.03
N LYS A 33 14.86 16.69 -14.39
CA LYS A 33 14.19 15.38 -14.41
C LYS A 33 12.75 15.46 -13.89
N GLN A 34 12.51 16.26 -12.85
CA GLN A 34 11.18 16.40 -12.27
C GLN A 34 10.23 17.11 -13.25
N LEU A 35 10.70 18.19 -13.87
CA LEU A 35 9.90 18.92 -14.85
C LEU A 35 9.61 18.07 -16.10
N VAL A 36 10.59 17.27 -16.55
CA VAL A 36 10.43 16.32 -17.66
C VAL A 36 9.42 15.23 -17.29
N GLU A 37 9.46 14.68 -16.08
CA GLU A 37 8.49 13.68 -15.59
C GLU A 37 7.04 14.22 -15.59
N ILE A 38 6.82 15.41 -15.05
CA ILE A 38 5.50 16.07 -15.02
C ILE A 38 5.01 16.36 -16.44
N SER A 39 5.92 16.77 -17.33
CA SER A 39 5.59 17.08 -18.72
C SER A 39 5.24 15.82 -19.51
N LEU A 40 5.93 14.70 -19.28
CA LEU A 40 5.59 13.39 -19.86
C LEU A 40 4.19 12.94 -19.43
N TYR A 41 3.86 13.06 -18.15
CA TYR A 41 2.54 12.71 -17.62
C TYR A 41 1.43 13.61 -18.20
N SER A 42 1.67 14.92 -18.22
CA SER A 42 0.71 15.90 -18.76
C SER A 42 0.50 15.70 -20.27
N LEU A 43 1.56 15.42 -21.01
CA LEU A 43 1.49 15.11 -22.43
C LEU A 43 0.73 13.81 -22.71
N ALA A 44 0.93 12.77 -21.90
CA ALA A 44 0.16 11.53 -22.03
C ALA A 44 -1.34 11.76 -21.82
N SER A 45 -1.73 12.57 -20.82
CA SER A 45 -3.12 12.94 -20.57
C SER A 45 -3.73 13.68 -21.76
N VAL A 46 -2.99 14.65 -22.30
CA VAL A 46 -3.37 15.40 -23.50
C VAL A 46 -3.54 14.47 -24.70
N TYR A 47 -2.59 13.58 -24.95
CA TYR A 47 -2.69 12.62 -26.06
C TYR A 47 -3.88 11.67 -25.93
N SER A 48 -4.20 11.19 -24.72
CA SER A 48 -5.40 10.38 -24.52
C SER A 48 -6.70 11.15 -24.78
N SER A 49 -6.75 12.43 -24.35
CA SER A 49 -7.91 13.31 -24.61
C SER A 49 -8.16 13.54 -26.10
N LEU A 50 -7.09 13.56 -26.91
CA LEU A 50 -7.14 13.67 -28.36
C LEU A 50 -7.39 12.33 -29.07
N GLY A 51 -7.51 11.21 -28.34
CA GLY A 51 -7.66 9.87 -28.91
C GLY A 51 -6.39 9.29 -29.53
N ARG A 52 -5.22 9.87 -29.23
CA ARG A 52 -3.89 9.38 -29.67
C ARG A 52 -3.32 8.45 -28.61
N ASP A 53 -4.05 7.38 -28.33
CA ASP A 53 -3.80 6.55 -27.16
C ASP A 53 -2.45 5.77 -27.25
N ASP A 54 -1.98 5.39 -28.45
CA ASP A 54 -0.66 4.78 -28.63
C ASP A 54 0.49 5.71 -28.19
N LYS A 55 0.41 7.01 -28.56
CA LYS A 55 1.38 8.01 -28.13
C LYS A 55 1.31 8.29 -26.64
N ALA A 56 0.11 8.28 -26.07
CA ALA A 56 -0.06 8.44 -24.64
C ALA A 56 0.66 7.32 -23.88
N ILE A 57 0.48 6.06 -24.29
CA ILE A 57 1.15 4.90 -23.69
C ILE A 57 2.68 5.01 -23.82
N GLU A 58 3.18 5.42 -24.99
CA GLU A 58 4.61 5.66 -25.19
C GLU A 58 5.19 6.67 -24.19
N MET A 59 4.49 7.79 -23.96
CA MET A 59 4.94 8.81 -23.00
C MET A 59 4.91 8.30 -21.56
N LEU A 60 3.88 7.53 -21.18
CA LEU A 60 3.75 6.92 -19.86
C LEU A 60 4.90 5.95 -19.56
N ASN A 61 5.29 5.13 -20.54
CA ASN A 61 6.41 4.18 -20.40
C ASN A 61 7.78 4.87 -20.21
N ARG A 62 7.89 6.16 -20.53
CA ARG A 62 9.12 6.95 -20.34
C ARG A 62 9.25 7.53 -18.92
N ILE A 63 8.22 7.45 -18.08
CA ILE A 63 8.23 8.01 -16.72
C ILE A 63 8.90 7.01 -15.75
N PRO A 64 10.03 7.36 -15.10
CA PRO A 64 10.77 6.47 -14.19
C PRO A 64 10.12 6.22 -12.81
N ASN A 65 8.80 6.42 -12.66
CA ASN A 65 7.98 6.01 -11.50
C ASN A 65 8.17 6.72 -10.14
N LYS A 66 8.54 8.01 -10.07
CA LYS A 66 8.70 8.69 -8.76
C LYS A 66 7.67 9.76 -8.40
N GLN A 67 7.09 10.50 -9.34
CA GLN A 67 6.14 11.57 -8.99
C GLN A 67 4.76 11.43 -9.62
N CYS A 68 4.69 10.83 -10.80
CA CYS A 68 3.44 10.60 -11.50
C CYS A 68 3.30 9.09 -11.69
N ASP A 69 2.18 8.51 -11.24
CA ASP A 69 1.89 7.09 -11.45
C ASP A 69 1.30 6.92 -12.86
N PRO A 70 2.04 6.35 -13.82
CA PRO A 70 1.56 6.25 -15.19
C PRO A 70 0.32 5.34 -15.31
N ASN A 71 0.07 4.50 -14.32
CA ASN A 71 -1.08 3.60 -14.28
C ASN A 71 -2.42 4.33 -14.23
N ASP A 72 -2.46 5.58 -13.71
CA ASP A 72 -3.69 6.38 -13.64
C ASP A 72 -4.25 6.70 -15.03
N ILE A 73 -3.37 7.15 -15.93
CA ILE A 73 -3.75 7.48 -17.31
C ILE A 73 -3.92 6.18 -18.11
N LEU A 74 -3.06 5.17 -17.88
CA LEU A 74 -3.13 3.90 -18.60
C LEU A 74 -4.43 3.14 -18.32
N ALA A 75 -4.88 3.07 -17.07
CA ALA A 75 -6.17 2.47 -16.70
C ALA A 75 -7.34 3.19 -17.37
N SER A 76 -7.30 4.53 -17.44
CA SER A 76 -8.32 5.35 -18.11
C SER A 76 -8.39 5.07 -19.62
N ILE A 77 -7.24 4.90 -20.27
CA ILE A 77 -7.15 4.51 -21.69
C ILE A 77 -7.75 3.11 -21.90
N TYR A 78 -7.43 2.15 -21.03
CA TYR A 78 -7.98 0.80 -21.13
C TYR A 78 -9.50 0.75 -20.92
N ILE A 79 -10.04 1.53 -19.97
CA ILE A 79 -11.49 1.69 -19.77
C ILE A 79 -12.16 2.22 -21.04
N LYS A 80 -11.60 3.28 -21.67
CA LYS A 80 -12.12 3.87 -22.91
C LYS A 80 -12.20 2.87 -24.06
N HIS A 81 -11.24 1.95 -24.13
CA HIS A 81 -11.21 0.88 -25.14
C HIS A 81 -11.93 -0.40 -24.73
N LYS A 82 -12.67 -0.39 -23.61
CA LYS A 82 -13.36 -1.56 -23.05
C LYS A 82 -12.43 -2.74 -22.73
N LYS A 83 -11.13 -2.48 -22.53
CA LYS A 83 -10.13 -3.44 -22.07
C LYS A 83 -10.18 -3.52 -20.54
N TYR A 84 -11.31 -3.99 -20.01
CA TYR A 84 -11.58 -3.89 -18.58
C TYR A 84 -10.67 -4.77 -17.73
N ASP A 85 -10.21 -5.91 -18.23
CA ASP A 85 -9.36 -6.83 -17.47
C ASP A 85 -8.00 -6.19 -17.15
N GLU A 86 -7.35 -5.60 -18.17
CA GLU A 86 -6.10 -4.85 -18.01
C GLU A 86 -6.27 -3.62 -17.10
N ALA A 87 -7.40 -2.91 -17.23
CA ALA A 87 -7.69 -1.78 -16.35
C ALA A 87 -7.85 -2.21 -14.88
N ARG A 88 -8.52 -3.34 -14.62
CA ARG A 88 -8.68 -3.87 -13.26
C ARG A 88 -7.34 -4.27 -12.66
N LYS A 89 -6.49 -5.00 -13.40
CA LYS A 89 -5.13 -5.36 -12.95
C LYS A 89 -4.34 -4.14 -12.49
N LEU A 90 -4.29 -3.09 -13.31
CA LEU A 90 -3.57 -1.85 -12.97
C LEU A 90 -4.14 -1.16 -11.73
N LEU A 91 -5.46 -1.01 -11.66
CA LEU A 91 -6.12 -0.31 -10.55
C LEU A 91 -6.00 -1.07 -9.23
N GLN A 92 -6.12 -2.40 -9.24
CA GLN A 92 -5.91 -3.23 -8.05
C GLN A 92 -4.46 -3.15 -7.57
N GLY A 93 -3.49 -3.16 -8.49
CA GLY A 93 -2.07 -3.03 -8.16
C GLY A 93 -1.74 -1.68 -7.54
N LYS A 94 -2.33 -0.61 -8.10
CA LYS A 94 -2.23 0.74 -7.52
C LYS A 94 -2.84 0.81 -6.12
N LEU A 95 -4.06 0.29 -5.95
CA LEU A 95 -4.74 0.24 -4.66
C LEU A 95 -3.86 -0.46 -3.61
N PHE A 96 -3.29 -1.61 -3.94
CA PHE A 96 -2.39 -2.36 -3.05
C PHE A 96 -1.16 -1.53 -2.64
N LYS A 97 -0.52 -0.86 -3.59
CA LYS A 97 0.63 0.02 -3.31
C LYS A 97 0.25 1.18 -2.40
N ASP A 98 -0.85 1.88 -2.70
CA ASP A 98 -1.32 3.04 -1.93
C ASP A 98 -1.63 2.66 -0.47
N ILE A 99 -2.27 1.51 -0.24
CA ILE A 99 -2.53 1.01 1.12
C ILE A 99 -1.23 0.73 1.88
N ASN A 100 -0.26 0.08 1.22
CA ASN A 100 1.04 -0.17 1.83
C ASN A 100 1.78 1.14 2.16
N GLU A 101 1.68 2.14 1.29
CA GLU A 101 2.27 3.46 1.55
C GLU A 101 1.60 4.16 2.74
N ILE A 102 0.27 4.19 2.78
CA ILE A 102 -0.50 4.80 3.88
C ILE A 102 -0.17 4.12 5.23
N THR A 103 -0.12 2.78 5.26
CA THR A 103 0.22 2.04 6.48
C THR A 103 1.64 2.35 6.96
N LEU A 104 2.64 2.39 6.07
CA LEU A 104 4.01 2.77 6.40
C LEU A 104 4.13 4.21 6.92
N VAL A 105 3.40 5.16 6.32
CA VAL A 105 3.34 6.55 6.79
C VAL A 105 2.72 6.63 8.19
N CYS A 106 1.63 5.91 8.44
CA CYS A 106 1.00 5.84 9.76
C CYS A 106 1.96 5.29 10.82
N ILE A 107 2.66 4.19 10.52
CA ILE A 107 3.67 3.61 11.43
C ILE A 107 4.79 4.61 11.68
N SER A 108 5.28 5.30 10.65
CA SER A 108 6.35 6.30 10.79
C SER A 108 5.93 7.46 11.70
N LEU A 109 4.71 7.99 11.52
CA LEU A 109 4.16 9.03 12.38
C LEU A 109 3.97 8.53 13.82
N GLY A 110 3.42 7.34 14.00
CA GLY A 110 3.26 6.72 15.32
C GLY A 110 4.59 6.58 16.06
N ASN A 111 5.65 6.14 15.36
CA ASN A 111 7.01 6.02 15.90
C ASN A 111 7.60 7.38 16.31
N ILE A 112 7.34 8.45 15.57
CA ILE A 112 7.79 9.81 15.91
C ILE A 112 7.10 10.25 17.20
N TYR A 113 5.76 10.16 17.27
CA TYR A 113 5.02 10.54 18.48
C TYR A 113 5.36 9.68 19.70
N GLN A 114 5.66 8.40 19.51
CA GLN A 114 6.15 7.52 20.58
C GLN A 114 7.49 8.01 21.14
N LYS A 115 8.45 8.39 20.28
CA LYS A 115 9.74 8.97 20.72
C LYS A 115 9.56 10.30 21.46
N GLU A 116 8.56 11.09 21.08
CA GLU A 116 8.16 12.32 21.78
C GLU A 116 7.36 12.05 23.07
N LYS A 117 7.11 10.78 23.42
CA LYS A 117 6.30 10.34 24.55
C LYS A 117 4.83 10.80 24.48
N ASN A 118 4.37 11.17 23.29
CA ASN A 118 2.96 11.45 23.03
C ASN A 118 2.23 10.15 22.67
N TYR A 119 2.08 9.31 23.69
CA TYR A 119 1.59 7.95 23.54
C TYR A 119 0.15 7.85 23.04
N ASP A 120 -0.69 8.83 23.38
CA ASP A 120 -2.09 8.86 22.93
C ASP A 120 -2.19 9.07 21.41
N ILE A 121 -1.33 9.92 20.83
CA ILE A 121 -1.29 10.13 19.38
C ILE A 121 -0.60 8.95 18.69
N ALA A 122 0.47 8.41 19.27
CA ALA A 122 1.13 7.21 18.75
C ALA A 122 0.16 6.02 18.63
N GLU A 123 -0.65 5.77 19.66
CA GLU A 123 -1.66 4.71 19.67
C GLU A 123 -2.67 4.90 18.53
N LYS A 124 -3.11 6.14 18.27
CA LYS A 124 -4.04 6.46 17.18
C LYS A 124 -3.46 6.14 15.81
N TYR A 125 -2.20 6.48 15.56
CA TYR A 125 -1.57 6.20 14.26
C TYR A 125 -1.33 4.70 14.04
N PHE A 126 -0.88 3.96 15.05
CA PHE A 126 -0.72 2.52 14.92
C PHE A 126 -2.07 1.80 14.74
N LYS A 127 -3.13 2.24 15.42
CA LYS A 127 -4.48 1.73 15.20
C LYS A 127 -5.01 2.07 13.81
N LEU A 128 -4.76 3.27 13.30
CA LEU A 128 -5.14 3.64 11.94
C LEU A 128 -4.48 2.72 10.90
N SER A 129 -3.20 2.39 11.08
CA SER A 129 -2.51 1.41 10.22
C SER A 129 -3.18 0.04 10.26
N LEU A 130 -3.53 -0.43 11.46
CA LEU A 130 -4.20 -1.71 11.67
C LEU A 130 -5.60 -1.73 11.03
N ASP A 131 -6.40 -0.70 11.26
CA ASP A 131 -7.76 -0.56 10.75
C ASP A 131 -7.76 -0.53 9.21
N MET A 132 -6.82 0.20 8.59
CA MET A 132 -6.69 0.25 7.13
C MET A 132 -6.43 -1.13 6.52
N ARG A 133 -5.61 -1.99 7.15
CA ARG A 133 -5.42 -3.36 6.66
C ARG A 133 -6.62 -4.25 6.91
N ASN A 134 -7.33 -4.07 8.03
CA ASN A 134 -8.52 -4.84 8.38
C ASN A 134 -9.72 -4.57 7.46
N LEU A 135 -9.76 -3.43 6.76
CA LEU A 135 -10.83 -3.14 5.80
C LEU A 135 -10.96 -4.20 4.70
N PHE A 136 -9.88 -4.93 4.40
CA PHE A 136 -9.86 -5.93 3.33
C PHE A 136 -10.13 -7.34 3.83
N THR A 137 -10.08 -7.58 5.14
CA THR A 137 -10.25 -8.90 5.76
C THR A 137 -11.63 -9.11 6.39
N ALA A 138 -12.46 -8.07 6.41
CA ALA A 138 -13.71 -8.03 7.17
C ALA A 138 -14.84 -8.92 6.64
N ASP A 139 -14.86 -9.26 5.35
CA ASP A 139 -16.04 -9.88 4.72
C ASP A 139 -15.90 -11.39 4.41
N ASN A 140 -14.70 -11.99 4.37
CA ASN A 140 -14.54 -13.32 3.72
C ASN A 140 -13.62 -14.36 4.42
N ASN A 141 -13.26 -14.22 5.70
CA ASN A 141 -12.19 -15.03 6.34
C ASN A 141 -10.81 -14.90 5.66
N GLU A 142 -10.65 -14.03 4.67
CA GLU A 142 -9.38 -13.78 4.00
C GLU A 142 -8.47 -13.02 4.97
N THR A 143 -7.44 -13.68 5.52
CA THR A 143 -6.58 -13.09 6.56
C THR A 143 -5.32 -12.48 5.95
N VAL A 144 -5.16 -11.16 6.05
CA VAL A 144 -3.86 -10.50 5.89
C VAL A 144 -3.05 -10.71 7.17
N PHE A 145 -1.78 -11.07 7.04
CA PHE A 145 -0.89 -11.19 8.20
C PHE A 145 -0.51 -9.79 8.74
N LEU A 146 -0.88 -9.50 9.99
CA LEU A 146 -0.77 -8.16 10.61
C LEU A 146 0.40 -8.06 11.61
N LEU A 147 1.58 -8.51 11.20
CA LEU A 147 2.75 -8.59 12.07
C LEU A 147 3.18 -7.23 12.63
N ILE A 148 3.38 -6.27 11.73
CA ILE A 148 4.05 -5.01 12.06
C ILE A 148 3.13 -4.19 12.97
N GLU A 149 1.84 -4.12 12.64
CA GLU A 149 0.84 -3.32 13.34
C GLU A 149 0.68 -3.79 14.80
N TYR A 150 0.53 -5.09 15.03
CA TYR A 150 0.44 -5.62 16.40
C TYR A 150 1.74 -5.47 17.18
N LEU A 151 2.91 -5.65 16.54
CA LEU A 151 4.20 -5.42 17.21
C LEU A 151 4.41 -3.96 17.62
N GLN A 152 4.03 -2.99 16.79
CA GLN A 152 4.14 -1.57 17.15
C GLN A 152 3.25 -1.22 18.35
N LEU A 153 2.01 -1.71 18.35
CA LEU A 153 1.10 -1.53 19.49
C LEU A 153 1.61 -2.22 20.75
N ALA A 154 2.13 -3.44 20.64
CA ALA A 154 2.72 -4.17 21.76
C ALA A 154 3.90 -3.39 22.37
N GLN A 155 4.84 -2.92 21.55
CA GLN A 155 5.98 -2.13 22.00
C GLN A 155 5.55 -0.82 22.67
N LEU A 156 4.57 -0.12 22.09
CA LEU A 156 3.98 1.08 22.69
C LEU A 156 3.39 0.79 24.07
N TYR A 157 2.62 -0.29 24.21
CA TYR A 157 2.01 -0.64 25.49
C TYR A 157 3.00 -1.11 26.56
N VAL A 158 4.15 -1.67 26.16
CA VAL A 158 5.24 -1.94 27.10
C VAL A 158 5.78 -0.64 27.67
N GLU A 159 6.03 0.38 26.84
CA GLU A 159 6.52 1.69 27.30
C GLU A 159 5.52 2.41 28.22
N ILE A 160 4.22 2.28 27.94
CA ILE A 160 3.16 2.86 28.79
C ILE A 160 2.98 2.06 30.10
N GLY A 161 3.45 0.80 30.17
CA GLY A 161 3.24 -0.10 31.30
C GLY A 161 1.84 -0.73 31.33
N LYS A 162 1.17 -0.85 30.18
CA LYS A 162 -0.15 -1.49 30.03
C LYS A 162 0.00 -2.97 29.65
N ASN A 163 0.52 -3.79 30.57
CA ASN A 163 0.83 -5.21 30.32
C ASN A 163 -0.33 -6.00 29.71
N HIS A 164 -1.56 -5.84 30.22
CA HIS A 164 -2.74 -6.53 29.68
C HIS A 164 -2.95 -6.26 28.19
N LYS A 165 -2.71 -5.02 27.72
CA LYS A 165 -2.81 -4.68 26.31
C LYS A 165 -1.65 -5.26 25.50
N VAL A 166 -0.46 -5.40 26.08
CA VAL A 166 0.66 -6.08 25.41
C VAL A 166 0.29 -7.52 25.11
N ILE A 167 -0.20 -8.24 26.13
CA ILE A 167 -0.68 -9.63 25.98
C ILE A 167 -1.80 -9.72 24.94
N GLU A 168 -2.76 -8.79 24.97
CA GLU A 168 -3.83 -8.73 23.97
C GLU A 168 -3.27 -8.61 22.54
N MET A 169 -2.33 -7.70 22.29
CA MET A 169 -1.76 -7.51 20.95
C MET A 169 -0.93 -8.72 20.49
N LEU A 170 -0.16 -9.34 21.38
CA LEU A 170 0.63 -10.53 21.05
C LEU A 170 -0.26 -11.75 20.74
N ASN A 171 -1.34 -11.94 21.49
CA ASN A 171 -2.32 -13.00 21.19
C ASN A 171 -2.98 -12.79 19.83
N ARG A 172 -3.39 -11.56 19.50
CA ARG A 172 -3.96 -11.24 18.18
C ARG A 172 -2.95 -11.45 17.04
N LEU A 173 -1.68 -11.17 17.28
CA LEU A 173 -0.60 -11.44 16.33
C LEU A 173 -0.47 -12.94 16.05
N ILE A 174 -0.39 -13.77 17.10
CA ILE A 174 -0.30 -15.23 16.97
C ILE A 174 -1.54 -15.78 16.26
N GLU A 175 -2.73 -15.31 16.62
CA GLU A 175 -3.97 -15.73 15.97
C GLU A 175 -3.99 -15.36 14.47
N SER A 176 -3.56 -14.13 14.12
CA SER A 176 -3.42 -13.69 12.73
C SER A 176 -2.46 -14.59 11.96
N TYR A 177 -1.35 -14.99 12.57
CA TYR A 177 -0.39 -15.88 11.93
C TYR A 177 -0.90 -17.32 11.77
N ARG A 178 -1.60 -17.84 12.78
CA ARG A 178 -2.21 -19.18 12.71
C ARG A 178 -3.20 -19.28 11.57
N LYS A 179 -4.07 -18.28 11.43
CA LYS A 179 -5.03 -18.21 10.30
C LYS A 179 -4.30 -18.18 8.97
N TYR A 180 -3.31 -17.29 8.85
CA TYR A 180 -2.45 -17.20 7.66
C TYR A 180 -1.83 -18.55 7.26
N ASN A 181 -1.26 -19.28 8.22
CA ASN A 181 -0.64 -20.60 7.96
C ASN A 181 -1.66 -21.72 7.66
N GLN A 182 -2.78 -21.78 8.38
CA GLN A 182 -3.80 -22.83 8.22
C GLN A 182 -4.52 -22.75 6.88
N GLU A 183 -4.80 -21.53 6.44
CA GLU A 183 -5.55 -21.29 5.22
C GLU A 183 -4.66 -21.40 3.96
N ASN A 184 -3.34 -21.63 4.14
CA ASN A 184 -2.34 -21.68 3.06
C ASN A 184 -2.48 -20.44 2.14
N ILE A 185 -2.79 -19.28 2.75
CA ILE A 185 -3.05 -18.01 2.05
C ILE A 185 -1.69 -17.43 1.66
N ASP A 186 -1.05 -18.06 0.68
CA ASP A 186 0.06 -17.47 -0.06
C ASP A 186 -0.42 -16.41 -1.07
N GLN A 187 -1.68 -16.00 -0.98
CA GLN A 187 -2.42 -15.44 -2.10
C GLN A 187 -3.20 -14.21 -1.66
N PHE A 188 -2.53 -13.06 -1.61
CA PHE A 188 -3.21 -11.76 -1.53
C PHE A 188 -4.23 -11.56 -2.67
N ASN A 189 -4.10 -12.29 -3.78
CA ASN A 189 -5.07 -12.37 -4.86
C ASN A 189 -6.31 -13.23 -4.55
N GLN A 190 -6.39 -13.86 -3.37
CA GLN A 190 -7.65 -14.38 -2.86
C GLN A 190 -8.53 -13.26 -2.28
N LEU A 191 -7.96 -12.10 -1.95
CA LEU A 191 -8.74 -10.96 -1.50
C LEU A 191 -9.68 -10.49 -2.62
N TRP A 192 -10.96 -10.31 -2.32
CA TRP A 192 -11.97 -9.91 -3.32
C TRP A 192 -11.58 -8.66 -4.14
N CYS A 193 -10.77 -7.77 -3.53
CA CYS A 193 -10.31 -6.52 -4.13
C CYS A 193 -8.96 -6.62 -4.86
N PHE A 194 -8.29 -7.76 -4.83
CA PHE A 194 -6.97 -7.99 -5.45
C PHE A 194 -6.91 -9.23 -6.34
N ASN A 195 -8.07 -9.77 -6.72
CA ASN A 195 -8.24 -11.03 -7.44
C ASN A 195 -7.69 -11.07 -8.88
N GLU A 196 -7.33 -9.94 -9.46
CA GLU A 196 -6.75 -9.85 -10.82
C GLU A 196 -5.21 -9.82 -10.78
N LEU A 197 -4.61 -9.70 -9.60
CA LEU A 197 -3.17 -9.61 -9.45
C LEU A 197 -2.53 -10.99 -9.55
N GLU A 198 -1.49 -11.09 -10.39
CA GLU A 198 -0.72 -12.31 -10.53
C GLU A 198 0.12 -12.55 -9.28
N GLN A 199 0.13 -13.80 -8.81
CA GLN A 199 0.97 -14.20 -7.69
C GLN A 199 2.43 -14.12 -8.14
N SER A 200 3.14 -13.09 -7.70
CA SER A 200 4.60 -13.12 -7.73
C SER A 200 5.08 -14.27 -6.87
N GLU A 201 5.98 -15.11 -7.40
CA GLU A 201 6.64 -16.19 -6.66
C GLU A 201 7.43 -15.61 -5.47
N TYR A 202 6.79 -15.45 -4.33
CA TYR A 202 7.45 -15.13 -3.07
C TYR A 202 7.29 -16.29 -2.11
N PRO A 203 8.14 -17.32 -2.19
CA PRO A 203 8.30 -18.24 -1.10
C PRO A 203 9.17 -17.52 -0.06
N ILE A 204 8.56 -16.73 0.79
CA ILE A 204 9.15 -16.51 2.11
C ILE A 204 8.19 -17.13 3.11
N LYS A 205 8.21 -18.46 3.19
CA LYS A 205 8.08 -19.15 4.49
C LYS A 205 9.26 -18.69 5.35
N ALA A 206 9.26 -17.41 5.73
CA ALA A 206 10.17 -16.91 6.75
C ALA A 206 9.83 -17.72 7.99
N ASN A 207 10.85 -18.15 8.72
CA ASN A 207 10.67 -18.71 10.04
C ASN A 207 10.18 -17.58 10.97
N LEU A 208 8.90 -17.21 10.84
CA LEU A 208 8.31 -16.03 11.46
C LEU A 208 8.20 -16.22 12.96
N TYR A 209 7.94 -17.46 13.42
CA TYR A 209 8.01 -17.81 14.84
C TYR A 209 9.43 -17.61 15.39
N GLU A 210 10.47 -17.98 14.64
CA GLU A 210 11.85 -17.71 15.04
C GLU A 210 12.14 -16.21 15.13
N ASN A 211 11.72 -15.42 14.14
CA ASN A 211 11.89 -13.96 14.17
C ASN A 211 11.13 -13.33 15.34
N LEU A 212 9.88 -13.76 15.59
CA LEU A 212 9.07 -13.31 16.72
C LEU A 212 9.73 -13.66 18.04
N TYR A 213 10.23 -14.88 18.19
CA TYR A 213 10.96 -15.30 19.39
C TYR A 213 12.14 -14.37 19.66
N PHE A 214 12.94 -14.04 18.65
CA PHE A 214 14.04 -13.09 18.80
C PHE A 214 13.56 -11.67 19.16
N ILE A 215 12.50 -11.17 18.52
CA ILE A 215 11.94 -9.84 18.79
C ILE A 215 11.43 -9.73 20.22
N LEU A 216 10.71 -10.74 20.71
CA LEU A 216 10.11 -10.72 22.04
C LEU A 216 11.11 -10.98 23.17
N ASN A 217 12.28 -11.55 22.86
CA ASN A 217 13.42 -11.62 23.76
C ASN A 217 14.31 -10.36 23.73
N ASP A 218 13.97 -9.34 22.93
CA ASP A 218 14.67 -8.05 22.96
C ASP A 218 14.43 -7.31 24.27
N ARG A 219 15.40 -6.46 24.64
CA ARG A 219 15.34 -5.62 25.84
C ARG A 219 14.09 -4.76 25.95
N LYS A 220 13.43 -4.43 24.83
CA LYS A 220 12.16 -3.70 24.80
C LYS A 220 11.06 -4.40 25.61
N PHE A 221 11.06 -5.72 25.72
CA PHE A 221 10.06 -6.49 26.46
C PHE A 221 10.51 -6.90 27.88
N ASN A 222 11.70 -6.47 28.33
CA ASN A 222 12.21 -6.78 29.67
C ASN A 222 11.28 -6.35 30.81
N ALA A 223 10.48 -5.30 30.59
CA ALA A 223 9.52 -4.84 31.59
C ALA A 223 8.40 -5.86 31.88
N ILE A 224 8.16 -6.81 30.98
CA ILE A 224 7.09 -7.81 31.10
C ILE A 224 7.60 -9.27 31.09
N ASN A 225 8.91 -9.50 31.08
CA ASN A 225 9.49 -10.85 30.97
C ASN A 225 9.20 -11.79 32.16
N LYS A 226 8.67 -11.26 33.27
CA LYS A 226 8.19 -12.03 34.43
C LYS A 226 6.68 -12.22 34.46
N ASP A 227 5.95 -11.62 33.52
CA ASP A 227 4.50 -11.78 33.41
C ASP A 227 4.18 -13.22 32.96
N LYS A 228 3.30 -13.90 33.70
CA LYS A 228 3.00 -15.31 33.45
C LYS A 228 2.35 -15.54 32.09
N GLU A 229 1.51 -14.62 31.63
CA GLU A 229 0.87 -14.75 30.31
C GLU A 229 1.86 -14.45 29.19
N PHE A 230 2.80 -13.51 29.41
CA PHE A 230 3.88 -13.26 28.45
C PHE A 230 4.79 -14.48 28.28
N ILE A 231 5.17 -15.13 29.38
CA ILE A 231 6.00 -16.35 29.34
C ILE A 231 5.28 -17.45 28.55
N LYS A 232 3.98 -17.68 28.79
CA LYS A 232 3.19 -18.65 28.02
C LYS A 232 3.21 -18.37 26.52
N ILE A 233 3.11 -17.09 26.14
CA ILE A 233 3.18 -16.66 24.74
C ILE A 233 4.55 -16.99 24.12
N ILE A 234 5.65 -16.75 24.84
CA ILE A 234 7.00 -17.11 24.39
C ILE A 234 7.12 -18.63 24.22
N ASP A 235 6.66 -19.41 25.20
CA ASP A 235 6.69 -20.88 25.17
C ASP A 235 5.87 -21.42 23.99
N GLU A 236 4.71 -20.82 23.72
CA GLU A 236 3.85 -21.16 22.57
C GLU A 236 4.55 -20.86 21.24
N ILE A 237 5.19 -19.70 21.10
CA ILE A 237 5.98 -19.35 19.90
C ILE A 237 7.17 -20.30 19.73
N GLU A 238 7.84 -20.70 20.81
CA GLU A 238 8.97 -21.62 20.77
C GLU A 238 8.55 -23.03 20.31
N GLN A 239 7.39 -23.52 20.77
CA GLN A 239 6.83 -24.79 20.30
C GLN A 239 6.51 -24.74 18.79
N LEU A 240 5.90 -23.65 18.35
CA LEU A 240 5.51 -23.45 16.95
C LEU A 240 6.71 -23.24 16.01
N LYS A 241 7.88 -22.87 16.52
CA LYS A 241 9.14 -22.81 15.75
C LYS A 241 9.60 -24.18 15.25
N GLY A 242 9.22 -25.25 15.94
CA GLY A 242 9.69 -26.62 15.67
C GLY A 242 8.79 -27.46 14.74
N GLU A 243 7.65 -26.93 14.31
CA GLU A 243 6.66 -27.55 13.40
C GLU A 243 6.90 -27.17 11.94
#